data_AF-A0AAF0F6Y2-F1
#
_entry.id   AF-A0AAF0F6Y2-F1
#
_cell.length_a   1.000
_cell.length_b   1.000
_cell.length_c   1.000
_cell.angle_alpha   90.00
_cell.angle_beta   90.00
_cell.angle_gamma   90.00
#
_symmetry.space_group_name_H-M   'P 1'
#
loop_
_entity.id
_entity.type
_entity.pdbx_description
1 polymer ?
#
loop_
_entity_poly.entity_id
_entity_poly.type
_entity_poly.pdbx_seq_one_letter_code
_entity_poly.pdbx_strand_id
1 'polypeptide(L)'
;MQRRSNVNESSVVGLKAELHAARQRAQGLVPPVSKRLRTDRLHLADRPRRDVESTEPLEDRAAASRAKLERKANLYAKLQQGKGAGFDSEGLVDWDLKDREPSPGTEDDQVYREDLESGPSTADEEHTEDPLVEFTDDLGRTRMIRKSDLPRVPSPDSEQEQEAIYGPASSFPVYHRDPHMLEVAPPRPVSPEAEHFNADWEIRNRGAAFYKFDADESKRRAQQRDLAALREETKTRRDEHSTPTQRSRRTTLGAERRAERQRLVDARRAAVQ
;
A
#
# COMPACT_ATOMS: atom_id res chain seq x y z
N MET A 1 11.14 -4.65 70.49
CA MET A 1 10.58 -3.78 69.44
C MET A 1 9.29 -4.39 68.92
N GLN A 2 8.12 -3.90 69.36
CA GLN A 2 6.82 -4.37 68.84
C GLN A 2 6.31 -3.33 67.84
N ARG A 3 6.32 -3.67 66.54
CA ARG A 3 5.68 -2.84 65.51
C ARG A 3 4.18 -3.05 65.59
N ARG A 4 3.45 -2.12 66.20
CA ARG A 4 1.99 -2.09 66.11
C ARG A 4 1.62 -1.64 64.70
N SER A 5 1.15 -2.56 63.86
CA SER A 5 0.58 -2.22 62.57
C SER A 5 -0.81 -1.62 62.78
N ASN A 6 -0.97 -0.32 62.51
CA ASN A 6 -2.28 0.31 62.42
C ASN A 6 -2.97 -0.20 61.14
N VAL A 7 -3.75 -1.27 61.27
CA VAL A 7 -4.59 -1.78 60.19
C VAL A 7 -5.94 -1.06 60.28
N ASN A 8 -6.23 -0.23 59.29
CA ASN A 8 -7.52 0.46 59.20
C ASN A 8 -8.64 -0.58 58.97
N GLU A 9 -9.77 -0.44 59.67
CA GLU A 9 -10.91 -1.36 59.58
C GLU A 9 -11.43 -1.55 58.15
N SER A 10 -11.34 -0.50 57.33
CA SER A 10 -11.67 -0.54 55.89
C SER A 10 -10.78 -1.49 55.09
N SER A 11 -9.52 -1.67 55.48
CA SER A 11 -8.57 -2.61 54.85
C SER A 11 -8.92 -4.06 55.18
N VAL A 12 -9.35 -4.32 56.42
CA VAL A 12 -9.78 -5.67 56.86
C VAL A 12 -11.06 -6.09 56.15
N VAL A 13 -12.02 -5.17 56.00
CA VAL A 13 -13.27 -5.44 55.28
C VAL A 13 -13.01 -5.70 53.80
N GLY A 14 -12.10 -4.94 53.16
CA GLY A 14 -11.67 -5.18 51.79
C GLY A 14 -11.05 -6.57 51.59
N LEU A 15 -10.12 -6.95 52.47
CA LEU A 15 -9.47 -8.27 52.43
C LEU A 15 -10.46 -9.42 52.65
N LYS A 16 -11.44 -9.24 53.55
CA LYS A 16 -12.50 -10.24 53.79
C LYS A 16 -13.40 -10.42 52.56
N ALA A 17 -13.73 -9.32 51.88
CA ALA A 17 -14.52 -9.37 50.65
C ALA A 17 -13.74 -10.05 49.51
N GLU A 18 -12.45 -9.76 49.37
CA GLU A 18 -11.58 -10.40 48.37
C GLU A 18 -11.42 -11.91 48.61
N LEU A 19 -11.21 -12.32 49.86
CA LEU A 19 -11.12 -13.74 50.23
C LEU A 19 -12.43 -14.48 49.96
N HIS A 20 -13.56 -13.86 50.29
CA HIS A 20 -14.88 -14.43 50.02
C HIS A 20 -15.12 -14.59 48.51
N ALA A 21 -14.78 -13.58 47.72
CA ALA A 21 -14.86 -13.65 46.25
C ALA A 21 -13.90 -14.71 45.67
N ALA A 22 -12.69 -14.85 46.21
CA ALA A 22 -11.75 -15.89 45.79
C ALA A 22 -12.28 -17.30 46.11
N ARG A 23 -12.92 -17.49 47.26
CA ARG A 23 -13.56 -18.76 47.65
C ARG A 23 -14.72 -19.12 46.73
N GLN A 24 -15.55 -18.15 46.35
CA GLN A 24 -16.65 -18.35 45.40
C GLN A 24 -16.15 -18.67 43.98
N ARG A 25 -15.02 -18.08 43.55
CA ARG A 25 -14.37 -18.44 42.28
C ARG A 25 -13.82 -19.87 42.30
N ALA A 26 -13.21 -20.29 43.40
CA ALA A 26 -12.73 -21.67 43.56
C ALA A 26 -13.88 -22.70 43.53
N GLN A 27 -15.08 -22.29 43.98
CA GLN A 27 -16.31 -23.08 43.90
C GLN A 27 -17.02 -22.97 42.54
N GLY A 28 -16.52 -22.15 41.60
CA GLY A 28 -17.09 -21.99 40.26
C GLY A 28 -18.37 -21.15 40.20
N LEU A 29 -18.81 -20.52 41.30
CA LEU A 29 -20.04 -19.72 41.33
C LEU A 29 -19.89 -18.34 40.65
N VAL A 30 -18.67 -17.87 40.42
CA VAL A 30 -18.39 -16.56 39.83
C VAL A 30 -17.38 -16.73 38.68
N PRO A 31 -17.65 -16.21 37.47
CA PRO A 31 -16.74 -16.34 36.34
C PRO A 31 -15.39 -15.64 36.62
N PRO A 32 -14.28 -16.13 36.06
CA PRO A 32 -12.99 -15.50 36.24
C PRO A 32 -13.01 -14.10 35.60
N VAL A 33 -12.71 -13.08 36.41
CA VAL A 33 -12.50 -11.72 35.91
C VAL A 33 -11.18 -11.72 35.16
N SER A 34 -11.21 -11.74 33.83
CA SER A 34 -10.01 -11.56 33.03
C SER A 34 -9.49 -10.14 33.26
N LYS A 35 -8.29 -10.03 33.84
CA LYS A 35 -7.54 -8.78 33.83
C LYS A 35 -7.16 -8.53 32.38
N ARG A 36 -7.99 -7.78 31.66
CA ARG A 36 -7.63 -7.29 30.32
C ARG A 36 -6.36 -6.47 30.50
N LEU A 37 -5.26 -6.93 29.88
CA LEU A 37 -4.08 -6.10 29.68
C LEU A 37 -4.57 -4.80 29.03
N ARG A 38 -4.30 -3.67 29.69
CA ARG A 38 -4.48 -2.38 29.04
C ARG A 38 -3.47 -2.35 27.90
N THR A 39 -3.94 -2.62 26.69
CA THR A 39 -3.20 -2.16 25.51
C THR A 39 -3.20 -0.65 25.62
N ASP A 40 -2.01 -0.07 25.77
CA ASP A 40 -1.85 1.37 25.60
C ASP A 40 -2.47 1.72 24.25
N ARG A 41 -3.53 2.50 24.32
CA ARG A 41 -4.28 2.94 23.16
C ARG A 41 -3.30 3.73 22.32
N LEU A 42 -2.89 3.18 21.17
CA LEU A 42 -2.55 4.01 20.02
C LEU A 42 -3.69 5.02 19.88
N HIS A 43 -3.40 6.30 20.09
CA HIS A 43 -4.35 7.42 20.12
C HIS A 43 -4.90 7.72 18.70
N LEU A 44 -5.50 6.71 18.06
CA LEU A 44 -6.35 6.90 16.89
C LEU A 44 -7.78 7.32 17.29
N ALA A 45 -8.12 7.19 18.58
CA ALA A 45 -9.41 7.58 19.15
C ALA A 45 -9.56 9.09 19.38
N ASP A 46 -8.46 9.86 19.37
CA ASP A 46 -8.47 11.33 19.52
C ASP A 46 -8.48 12.06 18.17
N ARG A 47 -8.78 11.38 17.05
CA ARG A 47 -9.33 12.12 15.91
C ARG A 47 -10.65 12.71 16.38
N PRO A 48 -10.84 14.05 16.36
CA PRO A 48 -12.16 14.60 16.55
C PRO A 48 -13.04 13.93 15.49
N ARG A 49 -14.07 13.19 15.93
CA ARG A 49 -15.15 12.68 15.10
C ARG A 49 -15.96 13.87 14.57
N ARG A 50 -15.33 14.72 13.76
CA ARG A 50 -15.93 15.94 13.21
C ARG A 50 -17.00 15.64 12.17
N ASP A 51 -17.11 14.38 11.76
CA ASP A 51 -18.03 13.90 10.73
C ASP A 51 -19.28 13.21 11.30
N VAL A 52 -19.45 13.16 12.62
CA VAL A 52 -20.68 12.66 13.25
C VAL A 52 -21.52 13.86 13.66
N GLU A 53 -22.45 14.21 12.77
CA GLU A 53 -23.60 15.09 13.03
C GLU A 53 -23.25 16.52 13.50
N SER A 54 -22.96 17.40 12.54
CA SER A 54 -23.19 18.83 12.77
C SER A 54 -24.70 19.03 12.90
N THR A 55 -25.19 19.20 14.12
CA THR A 55 -26.58 19.57 14.45
C THR A 55 -26.88 21.04 14.12
N GLU A 56 -26.21 21.59 13.11
CA GLU A 56 -26.54 22.91 12.59
C GLU A 56 -27.83 22.77 11.79
N PRO A 57 -28.84 23.63 12.00
CA PRO A 57 -30.06 23.55 11.21
C PRO A 57 -29.69 23.68 9.74
N LEU A 58 -30.41 22.92 8.88
CA LEU A 58 -30.11 22.84 7.45
C LEU A 58 -30.08 24.22 6.78
N GLU A 59 -30.83 25.19 7.32
CA GLU A 59 -30.88 26.59 6.89
C GLU A 59 -29.56 27.32 7.13
N ASP A 60 -28.91 27.14 8.28
CA ASP A 60 -27.63 27.78 8.59
C ASP A 60 -26.50 27.21 7.72
N ARG A 61 -26.52 25.88 7.48
CA ARG A 61 -25.62 25.24 6.52
C ARG A 61 -25.87 25.74 5.10
N ALA A 62 -27.13 25.89 4.71
CA ALA A 62 -27.50 26.42 3.39
C ALA A 62 -27.07 27.88 3.24
N ALA A 63 -27.29 28.73 4.25
CA ALA A 63 -26.85 30.13 4.26
C ALA A 63 -25.32 30.25 4.18
N ALA A 64 -24.59 29.44 4.96
CA ALA A 64 -23.13 29.37 4.88
C ALA A 64 -22.64 28.90 3.50
N SER A 65 -23.34 27.97 2.87
CA SER A 65 -23.02 27.51 1.50
C SER A 65 -23.28 28.60 0.46
N ARG A 66 -24.40 29.33 0.55
CA ARG A 66 -24.77 30.45 -0.34
C ARG A 66 -23.76 31.59 -0.24
N ALA A 67 -23.38 32.00 0.98
CA ALA A 67 -22.38 33.03 1.18
C ALA A 67 -21.01 32.66 0.59
N LYS A 68 -20.60 31.39 0.67
CA LYS A 68 -19.36 30.91 0.02
C LYS A 68 -19.47 30.92 -1.50
N LEU A 69 -20.63 30.55 -2.05
CA LEU A 69 -20.87 30.57 -3.49
C LEU A 69 -20.89 32.00 -4.04
N GLU A 70 -21.50 32.95 -3.34
CA GLU A 70 -21.50 34.37 -3.71
C GLU A 70 -20.09 34.95 -3.70
N ARG A 71 -19.28 34.65 -2.68
CA ARG A 71 -17.86 35.07 -2.65
C ARG A 71 -17.08 34.51 -3.83
N LYS A 72 -17.29 33.25 -4.19
CA LYS A 72 -16.66 32.64 -5.36
C LYS A 72 -17.15 33.26 -6.66
N ALA A 73 -18.46 33.49 -6.82
CA ALA A 73 -19.04 34.12 -8.00
C ALA A 73 -18.45 35.53 -8.21
N ASN A 74 -18.32 36.31 -7.13
CA ASN A 74 -17.69 37.63 -7.19
C ASN A 74 -16.20 37.55 -7.54
N LEU A 75 -15.48 36.54 -7.03
CA LEU A 75 -14.08 36.30 -7.39
C LEU A 75 -13.94 35.93 -8.88
N TYR A 76 -14.80 35.05 -9.40
CA TYR A 76 -14.81 34.69 -10.82
C TYR A 76 -15.21 35.85 -11.72
N ALA A 77 -16.17 36.69 -11.31
CA ALA A 77 -16.55 37.89 -12.06
C ALA A 77 -15.38 38.89 -12.17
N LYS A 78 -14.59 39.04 -11.09
CA LYS A 78 -13.37 39.87 -11.11
C LYS A 78 -12.31 39.29 -12.03
N LEU A 79 -12.08 37.98 -11.97
CA LEU A 79 -11.16 37.26 -12.86
C LEU A 79 -11.58 37.37 -14.33
N GLN A 80 -12.87 37.22 -14.63
CA GLN A 80 -13.40 37.36 -15.99
C GLN A 80 -13.25 38.80 -16.52
N GLN A 81 -13.30 39.79 -15.64
CA GLN A 81 -13.02 41.19 -15.97
C GLN A 81 -11.53 41.50 -16.10
N GLY A 82 -10.64 40.50 -15.96
CA GLY A 82 -9.19 40.67 -16.04
C GLY A 82 -8.58 41.43 -14.86
N LYS A 83 -9.36 41.68 -13.80
CA LYS A 83 -8.85 42.28 -12.57
C LYS A 83 -8.28 41.15 -11.73
N GLY A 84 -6.95 41.11 -11.59
CA GLY A 84 -6.26 40.17 -10.72
C GLY A 84 -6.94 40.17 -9.35
N ALA A 85 -7.58 39.05 -8.98
CA ALA A 85 -8.43 38.96 -7.80
C ALA A 85 -7.60 38.85 -6.50
N GLY A 86 -6.49 39.60 -6.41
CA GLY A 86 -5.46 39.48 -5.39
C GLY A 86 -4.53 38.28 -5.60
N PHE A 87 -4.53 37.67 -6.79
CA PHE A 87 -3.54 36.69 -7.19
C PHE A 87 -2.51 37.36 -8.09
N ASP A 88 -1.26 37.40 -7.64
CA ASP A 88 -0.13 37.74 -8.48
C ASP A 88 0.02 36.61 -9.52
N SER A 89 0.29 36.97 -10.77
CA SER A 89 0.41 36.02 -11.90
C SER A 89 1.53 34.99 -11.71
N GLU A 90 2.40 35.17 -10.73
CA GLU A 90 3.52 34.28 -10.38
C GLU A 90 3.09 32.94 -9.78
N GLY A 91 1.80 32.77 -9.43
CA GLY A 91 1.26 31.51 -8.89
C GLY A 91 0.30 30.76 -9.83
N LEU A 92 -0.01 31.30 -11.01
CA LEU A 92 -0.88 30.64 -11.98
C LEU A 92 -0.03 29.77 -12.90
N VAL A 93 -0.25 28.45 -12.87
CA VAL A 93 0.36 27.51 -13.81
C VAL A 93 -0.23 27.79 -15.20
N ASP A 94 0.60 28.31 -16.10
CA ASP A 94 0.29 28.38 -17.52
C ASP A 94 0.42 26.98 -18.13
N TRP A 95 -0.72 26.31 -18.33
CA TRP A 95 -0.77 24.96 -18.89
C TRP A 95 -0.32 24.92 -20.36
N ASP A 96 -0.46 26.02 -21.10
CA ASP A 96 -0.02 26.09 -22.50
C ASP A 96 1.52 26.21 -22.58
N LEU A 97 2.15 26.83 -21.57
CA LEU A 97 3.60 26.82 -21.39
C LEU A 97 4.10 25.46 -20.85
N LYS A 98 3.36 24.85 -19.90
CA LYS A 98 3.68 23.54 -19.29
C LYS A 98 3.74 22.41 -20.32
N ASP A 99 2.86 22.44 -21.32
CA ASP A 99 2.82 21.43 -22.39
C ASP A 99 3.86 21.70 -23.50
N ARG A 100 4.42 22.93 -23.57
CA ARG A 100 5.49 23.30 -24.50
C ARG A 100 6.90 23.05 -23.96
N GLU A 101 7.08 23.20 -22.65
CA GLU A 101 8.34 22.90 -21.97
C GLU A 101 8.47 21.38 -21.79
N PRO A 102 9.43 20.69 -22.43
CA PRO A 102 9.76 19.34 -22.03
C PRO A 102 10.19 19.38 -20.56
N SER A 103 9.45 18.68 -19.70
CA SER A 103 9.75 18.57 -18.27
C SER A 103 11.26 18.33 -18.06
N PRO A 104 12.01 19.23 -17.39
CA PRO A 104 13.40 19.01 -17.04
C PRO A 104 13.45 18.03 -15.87
N GLY A 105 13.11 16.78 -16.16
CA GLY A 105 12.97 15.68 -15.19
C GLY A 105 13.95 14.54 -15.45
N THR A 106 15.11 14.83 -16.04
CA THR A 106 16.18 13.84 -16.23
C THR A 106 17.51 14.24 -15.57
N GLU A 107 17.63 15.41 -14.90
CA GLU A 107 18.96 15.89 -14.46
C GLU A 107 19.04 16.47 -13.03
N ASP A 108 18.05 16.28 -12.15
CA ASP A 108 18.09 16.81 -10.77
C ASP A 108 18.22 15.72 -9.69
N ASP A 109 19.10 14.74 -9.91
CA ASP A 109 19.51 13.75 -8.90
C ASP A 109 21.03 13.88 -8.53
N GLN A 110 21.61 15.09 -8.65
CA GLN A 110 23.04 15.32 -8.42
C GLN A 110 23.41 16.45 -7.42
N VAL A 111 22.58 16.75 -6.41
CA VAL A 111 22.94 17.79 -5.40
C VAL A 111 22.80 17.34 -3.94
N TYR A 112 22.74 16.03 -3.66
CA TYR A 112 22.78 15.52 -2.27
C TYR A 112 23.71 14.31 -2.11
N ARG A 113 25.02 14.51 -2.31
CA ARG A 113 26.03 13.63 -1.70
C ARG A 113 27.41 14.31 -1.64
N GLU A 114 27.55 15.35 -0.81
CA GLU A 114 28.84 16.00 -0.51
C GLU A 114 29.47 15.55 0.82
N ASP A 115 29.06 14.42 1.42
CA ASP A 115 29.61 13.94 2.70
C ASP A 115 29.91 12.41 2.74
N LEU A 116 30.45 11.81 1.67
CA LEU A 116 31.12 10.50 1.80
C LEU A 116 32.52 10.53 1.18
N GLU A 117 33.46 10.69 2.10
CA GLU A 117 34.91 10.66 1.99
C GLU A 117 35.46 9.38 1.32
N SER A 118 36.30 9.59 0.30
CA SER A 118 37.44 8.79 -0.16
C SER A 118 37.36 7.25 -0.24
N GLY A 119 37.28 6.75 -1.46
CA GLY A 119 37.97 5.53 -1.91
C GLY A 119 38.67 5.82 -3.24
N PRO A 120 39.94 5.41 -3.46
CA PRO A 120 40.66 5.77 -4.68
C PRO A 120 40.05 5.04 -5.88
N SER A 121 39.41 5.79 -6.80
CA SER A 121 39.09 5.31 -8.13
C SER A 121 40.38 5.31 -8.96
N THR A 122 41.02 4.15 -9.03
CA THR A 122 41.98 3.85 -10.08
C THR A 122 41.38 2.76 -10.96
N ALA A 123 41.44 3.02 -12.27
CA ALA A 123 41.08 2.14 -13.38
C ALA A 123 39.57 2.01 -13.69
N ASP A 124 39.11 2.04 -14.93
CA ASP A 124 39.66 2.45 -16.23
C ASP A 124 38.45 2.48 -17.18
N GLU A 125 38.57 3.21 -18.27
CA GLU A 125 37.61 3.38 -19.34
C GLU A 125 37.41 2.08 -20.17
N GLU A 126 36.93 0.98 -19.57
CA GLU A 126 36.72 -0.33 -20.25
C GLU A 126 35.31 -0.94 -20.11
N HIS A 127 34.33 -0.25 -19.54
CA HIS A 127 32.99 -0.84 -19.34
C HIS A 127 32.03 -0.75 -20.55
N THR A 128 32.53 -0.52 -21.77
CA THR A 128 31.70 -0.54 -22.98
C THR A 128 31.33 -1.95 -23.46
N GLU A 129 31.92 -3.01 -22.90
CA GLU A 129 31.75 -4.39 -23.39
C GLU A 129 31.14 -5.37 -22.38
N ASP A 130 30.50 -4.92 -21.29
CA ASP A 130 29.92 -5.84 -20.30
C ASP A 130 28.50 -6.30 -20.73
N PRO A 131 28.31 -7.54 -21.23
CA PRO A 131 27.02 -7.96 -21.77
C PRO A 131 26.00 -8.15 -20.65
N LEU A 132 24.75 -7.78 -20.96
CA LEU A 132 23.59 -8.04 -20.09
C LEU A 132 23.18 -9.51 -20.21
N VAL A 133 23.14 -10.21 -19.06
CA VAL A 133 22.81 -11.64 -18.96
C VAL A 133 21.51 -11.80 -18.17
N GLU A 134 20.68 -12.76 -18.57
CA GLU A 134 19.49 -13.17 -17.80
C GLU A 134 19.92 -13.94 -16.55
N PHE A 135 19.71 -13.34 -15.38
CA PHE A 135 19.99 -13.95 -14.08
C PHE A 135 18.69 -14.25 -13.32
N THR A 136 18.62 -15.44 -12.72
CA THR A 136 17.54 -15.83 -11.82
C THR A 136 17.94 -15.54 -10.37
N ASP A 137 17.26 -14.56 -9.77
CA ASP A 137 17.37 -14.21 -8.34
C ASP A 137 16.88 -15.37 -7.45
N ASP A 138 17.27 -15.38 -6.17
CA ASP A 138 16.92 -16.41 -5.18
C ASP A 138 15.39 -16.58 -5.01
N LEU A 139 14.66 -15.52 -5.34
CA LEU A 139 13.19 -15.46 -5.35
C LEU A 139 12.56 -16.02 -6.64
N GLY A 140 13.35 -16.63 -7.53
CA GLY A 140 12.91 -17.23 -8.79
C GLY A 140 12.46 -16.23 -9.85
N ARG A 141 12.85 -14.96 -9.73
CA ARG A 141 12.54 -13.91 -10.71
C ARG A 141 13.70 -13.75 -11.68
N THR A 142 13.42 -13.64 -12.97
CA THR A 142 14.43 -13.33 -13.99
C THR A 142 14.67 -11.82 -14.07
N ARG A 143 15.94 -11.42 -14.06
CA ARG A 143 16.39 -10.02 -14.20
C ARG A 143 17.56 -9.95 -15.15
N MET A 144 17.63 -8.88 -15.95
CA MET A 144 18.82 -8.59 -16.77
C MET A 144 19.84 -7.89 -15.89
N ILE A 145 21.00 -8.51 -15.67
CA ILE A 145 22.09 -7.98 -14.86
C ILE A 145 23.38 -8.02 -15.70
N ARG A 146 24.32 -7.11 -15.47
CA ARG A 146 25.64 -7.16 -16.13
C ARG A 146 26.38 -8.42 -15.70
N LYS A 147 27.17 -8.99 -16.60
CA LYS A 147 27.94 -10.21 -16.30
C LYS A 147 28.89 -10.03 -15.09
N SER A 148 29.45 -8.84 -14.90
CA SER A 148 30.29 -8.47 -13.75
C SER A 148 29.56 -8.41 -12.41
N ASP A 149 28.28 -8.05 -12.42
CA ASP A 149 27.44 -7.93 -11.22
C ASP A 149 26.79 -9.26 -10.80
N LEU A 150 27.03 -10.34 -11.56
CA LEU A 150 26.55 -11.67 -11.21
C LEU A 150 27.20 -12.14 -9.90
N PRO A 151 26.44 -12.65 -8.91
CA PRO A 151 27.03 -13.20 -7.71
C PRO A 151 27.94 -14.37 -8.10
N ARG A 152 29.24 -14.24 -7.82
CA ARG A 152 30.23 -15.27 -8.10
C ARG A 152 29.99 -16.46 -7.17
N VAL A 153 29.23 -17.44 -7.66
CA VAL A 153 29.16 -18.74 -7.01
C VAL A 153 30.56 -19.36 -7.08
N PRO A 154 31.16 -19.81 -5.97
CA PRO A 154 32.43 -20.51 -6.03
C PRO A 154 32.26 -21.74 -6.91
N SER A 155 32.96 -21.76 -8.04
CA SER A 155 33.08 -22.96 -8.87
C SER A 155 33.85 -24.01 -8.06
N PRO A 156 33.44 -25.29 -8.08
CA PRO A 156 34.13 -26.35 -7.34
C PRO A 156 35.60 -26.51 -7.73
N ASP A 157 36.01 -25.96 -8.87
CA ASP A 157 37.38 -26.02 -9.38
C ASP A 157 38.29 -24.87 -8.89
N SER A 158 37.75 -23.87 -8.17
CA SER A 158 38.53 -22.73 -7.66
C SER A 158 39.18 -22.95 -6.29
N GLU A 159 39.12 -24.17 -5.76
CA GLU A 159 39.66 -24.54 -4.44
C GLU A 159 41.13 -25.01 -4.46
N GLN A 160 41.81 -24.97 -5.62
CA GLN A 160 43.14 -25.59 -5.75
C GLN A 160 44.34 -24.72 -5.33
N GLU A 161 44.13 -23.49 -4.85
CA GLU A 161 45.23 -22.60 -4.44
C GLU A 161 45.03 -22.03 -3.04
N GLN A 162 45.17 -22.91 -2.05
CA GLN A 162 45.74 -22.62 -0.74
C GLN A 162 45.96 -23.98 -0.08
N GLU A 163 47.20 -24.44 -0.01
CA GLU A 163 47.59 -25.53 0.90
C GLU A 163 47.35 -25.06 2.33
N ALA A 164 46.10 -25.18 2.79
CA ALA A 164 45.74 -24.99 4.18
C ALA A 164 46.48 -26.06 4.98
N ILE A 165 47.45 -25.64 5.79
CA ILE A 165 48.13 -26.51 6.75
C ILE A 165 47.07 -26.95 7.76
N TYR A 166 46.48 -28.12 7.52
CA TYR A 166 45.52 -28.75 8.41
C TYR A 166 46.33 -29.46 9.51
N GLY A 167 46.38 -28.87 10.72
CA GLY A 167 46.84 -29.60 11.91
C GLY A 167 45.99 -30.85 12.15
N PRO A 168 46.43 -31.86 12.92
CA PRO A 168 45.72 -33.13 13.07
C PRO A 168 44.26 -32.87 13.46
N ALA A 169 43.38 -33.13 12.50
CA ALA A 169 41.95 -32.91 12.53
C ALA A 169 41.33 -33.81 13.61
N SER A 170 41.25 -33.37 14.86
CA SER A 170 40.29 -33.98 15.77
C SER A 170 38.91 -33.68 15.18
N SER A 171 38.23 -34.73 14.72
CA SER A 171 36.95 -34.73 14.02
C SER A 171 36.06 -33.52 14.36
N PHE A 172 35.89 -32.58 13.42
CA PHE A 172 34.87 -31.55 13.55
C PHE A 172 33.51 -32.25 13.45
N PRO A 173 32.59 -32.06 14.40
CA PRO A 173 31.24 -32.61 14.27
C PRO A 173 30.56 -31.96 13.07
N VAL A 174 30.52 -32.69 11.95
CA VAL A 174 29.75 -32.30 10.77
C VAL A 174 28.28 -32.43 11.16
N TYR A 175 27.58 -31.30 11.24
CA TYR A 175 26.15 -31.29 11.51
C TYR A 175 25.41 -31.89 10.30
N HIS A 176 25.09 -33.16 10.39
CA HIS A 176 24.16 -33.82 9.48
C HIS A 176 22.76 -33.38 9.90
N ARG A 177 22.21 -32.38 9.20
CA ARG A 177 20.79 -32.06 9.31
C ARG A 177 20.04 -33.21 8.68
N ASP A 178 19.64 -34.19 9.49
CA ASP A 178 18.64 -35.16 9.05
C ASP A 178 17.45 -34.35 8.55
N PRO A 179 17.08 -34.44 7.25
CA PRO A 179 15.90 -33.77 6.78
C PRO A 179 14.76 -34.51 7.45
N HIS A 180 14.29 -33.99 8.58
CA HIS A 180 12.97 -34.28 9.07
C HIS A 180 12.04 -33.84 7.94
N MET A 181 11.69 -34.80 7.09
CA MET A 181 10.64 -34.68 6.12
C MET A 181 9.41 -34.37 6.95
N LEU A 182 9.14 -33.08 7.15
CA LEU A 182 7.87 -32.64 7.67
C LEU A 182 6.85 -33.36 6.79
N GLU A 183 5.99 -34.17 7.41
CA GLU A 183 4.88 -34.80 6.71
C GLU A 183 3.96 -33.67 6.26
N VAL A 184 4.31 -33.05 5.13
CA VAL A 184 3.47 -32.08 4.46
C VAL A 184 2.33 -32.91 3.93
N ALA A 185 1.22 -32.87 4.65
CA ALA A 185 -0.03 -33.47 4.20
C ALA A 185 -0.21 -33.08 2.73
N PRO A 186 -0.53 -34.04 1.83
CA PRO A 186 -0.72 -33.72 0.42
C PRO A 186 -1.71 -32.56 0.33
N PRO A 187 -1.49 -31.58 -0.56
CA PRO A 187 -2.38 -30.44 -0.69
C PRO A 187 -3.79 -30.99 -0.80
N ARG A 188 -4.67 -30.59 0.13
CA ARG A 188 -6.08 -30.98 0.08
C ARG A 188 -6.55 -30.64 -1.34
N PRO A 189 -7.33 -31.51 -2.03
CA PRO A 189 -7.93 -31.14 -3.30
C PRO A 189 -8.95 -30.03 -3.01
N VAL A 190 -8.45 -28.80 -2.97
CA VAL A 190 -9.26 -27.61 -2.84
C VAL A 190 -9.93 -27.46 -4.19
N SER A 191 -11.26 -27.58 -4.21
CA SER A 191 -12.02 -27.04 -5.34
C SER A 191 -11.56 -25.60 -5.53
N PRO A 192 -11.30 -25.12 -6.77
CA PRO A 192 -10.80 -23.76 -7.02
C PRO A 192 -11.70 -22.66 -6.42
N GLU A 193 -12.92 -23.00 -6.02
CA GLU A 193 -13.87 -22.13 -5.34
C GLU A 193 -13.56 -21.86 -3.85
N ALA A 194 -12.75 -22.70 -3.19
CA ALA A 194 -12.46 -22.58 -1.76
C ALA A 194 -11.38 -21.51 -1.45
N GLU A 195 -10.63 -21.06 -2.45
CA GLU A 195 -9.67 -19.95 -2.36
C GLU A 195 -10.28 -18.61 -2.80
N HIS A 196 -11.61 -18.50 -2.83
CA HIS A 196 -12.25 -17.27 -3.24
C HIS A 196 -11.99 -16.12 -2.26
N PHE A 197 -11.81 -14.94 -2.86
CA PHE A 197 -11.83 -13.65 -2.18
C PHE A 197 -13.01 -13.59 -1.22
N ASN A 198 -12.70 -13.52 0.08
CA ASN A 198 -13.71 -13.33 1.09
C ASN A 198 -13.74 -11.87 1.50
N ALA A 199 -14.86 -11.24 1.17
CA ALA A 199 -15.13 -9.84 1.45
C ALA A 199 -15.05 -9.46 2.93
N ASP A 200 -15.16 -10.40 3.87
CA ASP A 200 -15.17 -10.12 5.31
C ASP A 200 -13.78 -9.91 5.90
N TRP A 201 -12.77 -10.66 5.43
CA TRP A 201 -11.40 -10.58 5.97
C TRP A 201 -10.38 -9.97 5.01
N GLU A 202 -10.65 -9.92 3.70
CA GLU A 202 -9.74 -9.31 2.73
C GLU A 202 -10.01 -7.80 2.58
N ILE A 203 -9.08 -6.97 3.06
CA ILE A 203 -9.22 -5.50 3.10
C ILE A 203 -8.52 -4.84 1.91
N ARG A 204 -7.55 -5.50 1.27
CA ARG A 204 -6.72 -4.88 0.20
C ARG A 204 -7.55 -4.37 -0.97
N ASN A 205 -8.71 -4.99 -1.23
CA ASN A 205 -9.57 -4.66 -2.37
C ASN A 205 -10.78 -3.78 -2.01
N ARG A 206 -10.88 -3.29 -0.76
CA ARG A 206 -11.98 -2.42 -0.32
C ARG A 206 -11.76 -0.97 -0.78
N GLY A 207 -11.93 -0.73 -2.08
CA GLY A 207 -11.96 0.61 -2.67
C GLY A 207 -13.28 1.34 -2.44
N ALA A 208 -13.36 2.60 -2.88
CA ALA A 208 -14.56 3.46 -2.71
C ALA A 208 -15.83 2.93 -3.40
N ALA A 209 -15.70 1.98 -4.33
CA ALA A 209 -16.81 1.34 -5.05
C ALA A 209 -16.93 -0.16 -4.70
N PHE A 210 -16.44 -0.58 -3.54
CA PHE A 210 -16.52 -1.97 -3.12
C PHE A 210 -17.98 -2.37 -2.80
N TYR A 211 -18.44 -3.45 -3.41
CA TYR A 211 -19.75 -4.06 -3.14
C TYR A 211 -19.56 -5.52 -2.74
N LYS A 212 -20.07 -5.89 -1.56
CA LYS A 212 -20.03 -7.26 -1.06
C LYS A 212 -21.21 -8.04 -1.63
N PHE A 213 -20.92 -9.02 -2.48
CA PHE A 213 -21.93 -9.98 -2.93
C PHE A 213 -22.26 -11.00 -1.85
N ASP A 214 -23.46 -11.58 -1.95
CA ASP A 214 -23.88 -12.69 -1.10
C ASP A 214 -23.04 -13.95 -1.40
N ALA A 215 -22.92 -14.83 -0.40
CA ALA A 215 -22.26 -16.12 -0.55
C ALA A 215 -23.12 -17.12 -1.34
N ASP A 216 -24.45 -16.96 -1.29
CA ASP A 216 -25.40 -17.76 -2.05
C ASP A 216 -25.32 -17.44 -3.55
N GLU A 217 -25.05 -18.45 -4.38
CA GLU A 217 -24.83 -18.27 -5.82
C GLU A 217 -26.02 -17.63 -6.56
N SER A 218 -27.24 -18.00 -6.19
CA SER A 218 -28.45 -17.45 -6.80
C SER A 218 -28.62 -15.95 -6.52
N LYS A 219 -28.42 -15.55 -5.26
CA LYS A 219 -28.48 -14.14 -4.83
C LYS A 219 -27.34 -13.33 -5.41
N ARG A 220 -26.13 -13.89 -5.43
CA ARG A 220 -24.96 -13.29 -6.08
C ARG A 220 -25.22 -12.99 -7.55
N ARG A 221 -25.79 -13.95 -8.30
CA ARG A 221 -26.16 -13.74 -9.71
C ARG A 221 -27.23 -12.66 -9.89
N ALA A 222 -28.23 -12.61 -9.01
CA ALA A 222 -29.25 -11.57 -9.05
C ALA A 222 -28.62 -10.18 -8.82
N GLN A 223 -27.80 -10.05 -7.77
CA GLN A 223 -27.08 -8.81 -7.47
C GLN A 223 -26.15 -8.37 -8.62
N GLN A 224 -25.47 -9.31 -9.29
CA GLN A 224 -24.65 -9.00 -10.45
C GLN A 224 -25.48 -8.49 -11.64
N ARG A 225 -26.68 -9.06 -11.87
CA ARG A 225 -27.60 -8.58 -12.91
C ARG A 225 -28.10 -7.17 -12.60
N ASP A 226 -28.48 -6.90 -11.37
CA ASP A 226 -28.97 -5.58 -10.96
C ASP A 226 -27.88 -4.51 -11.13
N LEU A 227 -26.65 -4.83 -10.72
CA LEU A 227 -25.50 -3.94 -10.90
C LEU A 227 -25.19 -3.68 -12.38
N ALA A 228 -25.30 -4.70 -13.23
CA ALA A 228 -25.15 -4.55 -14.67
C ALA A 228 -26.25 -3.65 -15.27
N ALA A 229 -27.50 -3.81 -14.84
CA ALA A 229 -28.60 -2.95 -15.28
C ALA A 229 -28.38 -1.47 -14.90
N LEU A 230 -27.99 -1.21 -13.65
CA LEU A 230 -27.62 0.15 -13.20
C LEU A 230 -26.45 0.73 -14.00
N ARG A 231 -25.48 -0.11 -14.35
CA ARG A 231 -24.36 0.32 -15.21
C ARG A 231 -24.83 0.77 -16.59
N GLU A 232 -25.75 0.04 -17.21
CA GLU A 232 -26.31 0.44 -18.52
C GLU A 232 -27.17 1.70 -18.41
N GLU A 233 -27.96 1.87 -17.34
CA GLU A 233 -28.70 3.11 -17.09
C GLU A 233 -27.74 4.32 -16.93
N THR A 234 -26.66 4.17 -16.17
CA THR A 234 -25.69 5.27 -15.99
C THR A 234 -24.91 5.58 -17.26
N LYS A 235 -24.65 4.58 -18.11
CA LYS A 235 -24.03 4.79 -19.44
C LYS A 235 -24.97 5.56 -20.35
N THR A 236 -26.21 5.11 -20.50
CA THR A 236 -27.23 5.77 -21.32
C THR A 236 -27.47 7.21 -20.86
N ARG A 237 -27.69 7.44 -19.55
CA ARG A 237 -27.82 8.79 -18.99
C ARG A 237 -26.57 9.65 -19.27
N ARG A 238 -25.36 9.09 -19.14
CA ARG A 238 -24.11 9.83 -19.45
C ARG A 238 -24.00 10.15 -20.93
N ASP A 239 -24.42 9.25 -21.81
CA ASP A 239 -24.39 9.45 -23.26
C ASP A 239 -25.42 10.49 -23.69
N GLU A 240 -26.62 10.48 -23.10
CA GLU A 240 -27.64 11.52 -23.30
C GLU A 240 -27.15 12.91 -22.89
N HIS A 241 -26.47 13.01 -21.75
CA HIS A 241 -25.94 14.28 -21.23
C HIS A 241 -24.60 14.70 -21.87
N SER A 242 -23.98 13.82 -22.65
CA SER A 242 -22.74 14.12 -23.35
C SER A 242 -23.03 14.90 -24.63
N THR A 243 -22.44 16.09 -24.79
CA THR A 243 -22.52 16.80 -26.07
C THR A 243 -21.78 16.02 -27.17
N PRO A 244 -22.26 16.04 -28.44
CA PRO A 244 -21.64 15.31 -29.54
C PRO A 244 -20.15 15.68 -29.74
N THR A 245 -19.78 16.93 -29.48
CA THR A 245 -18.38 17.39 -29.48
C THR A 245 -17.52 16.69 -28.42
N GLN A 246 -18.03 16.48 -27.20
CA GLN A 246 -17.29 15.77 -26.16
C GLN A 246 -17.21 14.27 -26.43
N ARG A 247 -18.26 13.68 -27.00
CA ARG A 247 -18.30 12.28 -27.43
C ARG A 247 -17.24 12.01 -28.51
N SER A 248 -17.21 12.83 -29.56
CA SER A 248 -16.23 12.73 -30.65
C SER A 248 -14.80 12.94 -30.17
N ARG A 249 -14.53 13.92 -29.29
CA ARG A 249 -13.17 14.17 -28.77
C ARG A 249 -12.64 13.01 -27.93
N ARG A 250 -13.48 12.36 -27.10
CA ARG A 250 -13.04 11.20 -26.29
C ARG A 250 -12.68 9.99 -27.14
N THR A 251 -13.43 9.72 -28.20
CA THR A 251 -13.16 8.57 -29.08
C THR A 251 -11.93 8.78 -29.94
N THR A 252 -11.71 9.99 -30.46
CA THR A 252 -10.55 10.30 -31.30
C THR A 252 -9.26 10.32 -30.49
N LEU A 253 -9.21 11.08 -29.38
CA LEU A 253 -8.01 11.19 -28.55
C LEU A 253 -7.56 9.84 -27.98
N GLY A 254 -8.51 8.97 -27.60
CA GLY A 254 -8.20 7.64 -27.08
C GLY A 254 -7.73 6.66 -28.17
N ALA A 255 -8.18 6.83 -29.42
CA ALA A 255 -7.74 6.02 -30.55
C ALA A 255 -6.36 6.46 -31.05
N GLU A 256 -6.13 7.76 -31.14
CA GLU A 256 -4.85 8.38 -31.52
C GLU A 256 -3.73 7.97 -30.56
N ARG A 257 -3.96 8.07 -29.24
CA ARG A 257 -2.98 7.62 -28.22
C ARG A 257 -2.66 6.12 -28.29
N ARG A 258 -3.64 5.28 -28.67
CA ARG A 258 -3.43 3.83 -28.84
C ARG A 258 -2.62 3.53 -30.09
N ALA A 259 -2.91 4.22 -31.20
CA ALA A 259 -2.14 4.10 -32.43
C ALA A 259 -0.69 4.59 -32.25
N GLU A 260 -0.49 5.68 -31.50
CA GLU A 260 0.84 6.19 -31.15
C GLU A 260 1.62 5.21 -30.28
N ARG A 261 0.99 4.63 -29.25
CA ARG A 261 1.61 3.55 -28.46
C ARG A 261 1.98 2.34 -29.29
N GLN A 262 1.11 1.92 -30.22
CA GLN A 262 1.41 0.80 -31.12
C GLN A 262 2.62 1.12 -31.99
N ARG A 263 2.70 2.32 -32.57
CA ARG A 263 3.89 2.75 -33.34
C ARG A 263 5.17 2.71 -32.51
N LEU A 264 5.12 3.15 -31.27
CA LEU A 264 6.27 3.10 -30.34
C LEU A 264 6.68 1.66 -30.00
N VAL A 265 5.71 0.77 -29.76
CA VAL A 265 5.95 -0.65 -29.48
C VAL A 265 6.52 -1.34 -30.72
N ASP A 266 5.96 -1.07 -31.90
CA ASP A 266 6.42 -1.66 -33.16
C ASP A 266 7.82 -1.16 -33.53
N ALA A 267 8.11 0.13 -33.34
CA ALA A 267 9.45 0.70 -33.52
C ALA A 267 10.46 0.07 -32.55
N ARG A 268 10.08 -0.12 -31.28
CA ARG A 268 10.93 -0.79 -30.28
C ARG A 268 11.14 -2.27 -30.61
N ARG A 269 10.13 -2.93 -31.19
CA ARG A 269 10.21 -4.33 -31.62
C ARG A 269 11.10 -4.50 -32.85
N ALA A 270 11.05 -3.54 -33.79
CA ALA A 270 11.90 -3.52 -34.97
C ALA A 270 13.37 -3.20 -34.65
N ALA A 271 13.65 -2.41 -33.61
CA ALA A 271 15.01 -2.11 -33.17
C ALA A 271 15.70 -3.25 -32.39
N VAL A 272 14.95 -4.28 -32.01
CA VAL A 272 15.43 -5.46 -31.26
C VAL A 272 15.68 -6.67 -32.19
N GLN A 273 15.22 -6.60 -33.44
CA GLN A 273 15.54 -7.57 -34.51
C GLN A 273 16.74 -7.10 -35.32
#